data_AF-A0A540WH73-F1
#
_entry.id   AF-A0A540WH73-F1
#
_cell.length_a   1.000
_cell.length_b   1.000
_cell.length_c   1.000
_cell.angle_alpha   90.00
_cell.angle_beta   90.00
_cell.angle_gamma   90.00
#
_symmetry.space_group_name_H-M   'P 1'
#
loop_
_entity.id
_entity.type
_entity.pdbx_description
1 polymer ?
#
loop_
_entity_poly.entity_id
_entity_poly.type
_entity_poly.pdbx_seq_one_letter_code
_entity_poly.pdbx_strand_id
1 'polypeptide(L)'
;TEKDMMSLMDVIQRGYYAGVDPGNMLQGFSNIGSAMDIIRQKGLGATKVFAPLLVMADQMGMAGESAGNAYRKIFQAVMDTKKVNKANASIKGSGVKLDFTDGKGEFGGLDKLFAQLEKLKKLNTEQRLAALKTVFGDDAETLKVLN
;
A
#
# COMPACT_ATOMS: atom_id res chain seq x y z
N THR A 1 -4.06 0.84 -22.52
CA THR A 1 -3.54 0.65 -23.90
C THR A 1 -3.04 -0.77 -24.05
N GLU A 2 -2.92 -1.28 -25.28
CA GLU A 2 -2.37 -2.61 -25.57
C GLU A 2 -0.97 -2.82 -24.94
N LYS A 3 -0.14 -1.76 -24.91
CA LYS A 3 1.17 -1.76 -24.24
C LYS A 3 1.08 -1.95 -22.73
N ASP A 4 0.07 -1.35 -22.08
CA ASP A 4 -0.19 -1.57 -20.65
C ASP A 4 -0.61 -3.02 -20.38
N MET A 5 -1.43 -3.60 -21.28
CA MET A 5 -1.87 -4.99 -21.16
C MET A 5 -0.71 -5.98 -21.34
N MET A 6 0.19 -5.75 -22.30
CA MET A 6 1.36 -6.59 -22.48
C MET A 6 2.33 -6.54 -21.29
N SER A 7 2.55 -5.35 -20.70
CA SER A 7 3.41 -5.26 -19.51
C SER A 7 2.75 -5.83 -18.26
N LEU A 8 1.43 -5.75 -18.13
CA LEU A 8 0.70 -6.45 -17.08
C LEU A 8 0.89 -7.97 -17.21
N MET A 9 0.81 -8.50 -18.43
CA MET A 9 1.00 -9.93 -18.69
C MET A 9 2.43 -10.40 -18.39
N ASP A 10 3.47 -9.65 -18.80
CA ASP A 10 4.87 -9.94 -18.46
C ASP A 10 5.10 -9.99 -16.93
N VAL A 11 4.45 -9.07 -16.22
CA VAL A 11 4.54 -9.00 -14.77
C VAL A 11 3.80 -10.14 -14.07
N ILE A 12 2.58 -10.49 -14.54
CA ILE A 12 1.84 -11.66 -14.06
C ILE A 12 2.64 -12.95 -14.34
N GLN A 13 3.25 -13.06 -15.52
CA GLN A 13 4.12 -14.19 -15.87
C GLN A 13 5.33 -14.29 -14.93
N ARG A 14 5.98 -13.17 -14.59
CA ARG A 14 7.07 -13.17 -13.58
C ARG A 14 6.58 -13.53 -12.19
N GLY A 15 5.39 -13.07 -11.80
CA GLY A 15 4.73 -13.46 -10.56
C GLY A 15 4.47 -14.97 -10.51
N TYR A 16 3.99 -15.54 -11.62
CA TYR A 16 3.80 -16.99 -11.79
C TYR A 16 5.11 -17.76 -11.62
N TYR A 17 6.22 -17.28 -12.20
CA TYR A 17 7.54 -17.87 -11.96
C TYR A 17 8.03 -17.72 -10.51
N ALA A 18 7.50 -16.76 -9.76
CA ALA A 18 7.74 -16.59 -8.32
C ALA A 18 6.75 -17.39 -7.44
N GLY A 19 5.90 -18.24 -8.04
CA GLY A 19 4.95 -19.11 -7.33
C GLY A 19 3.57 -18.49 -7.08
N VAL A 20 3.27 -17.31 -7.64
CA VAL A 20 2.00 -16.60 -7.44
C VAL A 20 0.94 -17.06 -8.44
N ASP A 21 -0.29 -17.27 -7.98
CA ASP A 21 -1.39 -17.63 -8.86
C ASP A 21 -1.78 -16.47 -9.81
N PRO A 22 -1.82 -16.67 -11.14
CA PRO A 22 -2.13 -15.63 -12.10
C PRO A 22 -3.55 -15.05 -11.96
N GLY A 23 -4.52 -15.87 -11.55
CA GLY A 23 -5.89 -15.42 -11.28
C GLY A 23 -5.95 -14.52 -10.05
N ASN A 24 -5.19 -14.89 -9.01
CA ASN A 24 -5.03 -14.12 -7.78
C ASN A 24 -4.41 -12.74 -8.07
N MET A 25 -3.37 -12.70 -8.90
CA MET A 25 -2.78 -11.44 -9.39
C MET A 25 -3.81 -10.55 -10.11
N LEU A 26 -4.56 -11.11 -11.07
CA LEU A 26 -5.54 -10.36 -11.86
C LEU A 26 -6.62 -9.74 -10.97
N GLN A 27 -7.12 -10.50 -9.98
CA GLN A 27 -8.15 -10.04 -9.05
C GLN A 27 -7.62 -8.92 -8.14
N GLY A 28 -6.36 -9.00 -7.72
CA GLY A 28 -5.71 -7.92 -6.97
C GLY A 28 -5.57 -6.64 -7.78
N PHE A 29 -5.16 -6.74 -9.05
CA PHE A 29 -5.08 -5.59 -9.95
C PHE A 29 -6.44 -4.93 -10.19
N SER A 30 -7.49 -5.73 -10.37
CA SER A 30 -8.87 -5.21 -10.54
C SER A 30 -9.32 -4.38 -9.34
N ASN A 31 -9.05 -4.85 -8.13
CA ASN A 31 -9.46 -4.16 -6.90
C ASN A 31 -8.62 -2.91 -6.59
N ILE A 32 -7.32 -2.93 -6.90
CA ILE A 32 -6.44 -1.76 -6.79
C ILE A 32 -6.80 -0.67 -7.81
N GLY A 33 -7.40 -1.03 -8.96
CA GLY A 33 -7.81 -0.10 -10.02
C GLY A 33 -8.49 1.17 -9.49
N SER A 34 -9.34 1.03 -8.47
CA SER A 34 -10.05 2.14 -7.83
C SER A 34 -9.18 3.09 -6.97
N ALA A 35 -7.99 2.65 -6.53
CA ALA A 35 -7.02 3.48 -5.83
C ALA A 35 -5.91 4.04 -6.75
N MET A 36 -5.87 3.64 -8.02
CA MET A 36 -4.86 4.13 -8.98
C MET A 36 -4.97 5.65 -9.19
N ASP A 37 -6.19 6.18 -9.19
CA ASP A 37 -6.46 7.63 -9.25
C ASP A 37 -5.90 8.38 -8.03
N ILE A 38 -5.89 7.75 -6.85
CA ILE A 38 -5.48 8.38 -5.58
C ILE A 38 -3.99 8.66 -5.55
N ILE A 39 -3.19 7.75 -6.10
CA ILE A 39 -1.73 7.93 -6.17
C ILE A 39 -1.27 8.54 -7.50
N ARG A 40 -2.21 9.02 -8.32
CA ARG A 40 -1.98 9.56 -9.68
C ARG A 40 -1.13 8.66 -10.59
N GLN A 41 -1.12 7.36 -10.33
CA GLN A 41 -0.44 6.38 -11.18
C GLN A 41 -1.48 5.76 -12.12
N LYS A 42 -1.43 6.09 -13.41
CA LYS A 42 -2.29 5.49 -14.44
C LYS A 42 -1.46 4.69 -15.42
N GLY A 43 -2.02 3.60 -15.95
CA GLY A 43 -1.37 2.75 -16.96
C GLY A 43 -0.11 2.03 -16.45
N LEU A 44 0.87 1.83 -17.34
CA LEU A 44 2.13 1.10 -17.11
C LEU A 44 2.88 1.40 -15.80
N GLY A 45 2.79 2.64 -15.29
CA GLY A 45 3.42 3.06 -14.04
C GLY A 45 2.80 2.37 -12.82
N ALA A 46 1.47 2.25 -12.80
CA ALA A 46 0.73 1.56 -11.75
C ALA A 46 1.07 0.07 -11.72
N THR A 47 1.13 -0.58 -12.88
CA THR A 47 1.31 -2.04 -12.95
C THR A 47 2.64 -2.50 -12.36
N LYS A 48 3.73 -1.77 -12.64
CA LYS A 48 5.07 -2.06 -12.12
C LYS A 48 5.19 -1.79 -10.61
N VAL A 49 4.37 -0.89 -10.10
CA VAL A 49 4.30 -0.49 -8.69
C VAL A 49 3.51 -1.52 -7.88
N PHE A 50 2.37 -2.00 -8.39
CA PHE A 50 1.48 -2.87 -7.63
C PHE A 50 1.82 -4.35 -7.69
N ALA A 51 2.44 -4.84 -8.77
CA ALA A 51 2.75 -6.26 -8.84
C ALA A 51 3.66 -6.77 -7.72
N PRO A 52 4.78 -6.11 -7.40
CA PRO A 52 5.60 -6.53 -6.27
C PRO A 52 4.81 -6.58 -4.97
N LEU A 53 3.87 -5.66 -4.78
CA LEU A 53 2.98 -5.63 -3.61
C LEU A 53 2.02 -6.82 -3.59
N LEU A 54 1.44 -7.17 -4.75
CA LEU A 54 0.56 -8.33 -4.87
C LEU A 54 1.32 -9.65 -4.70
N VAL A 55 2.56 -9.76 -5.19
CA VAL A 55 3.44 -10.91 -4.91
C VAL A 55 3.67 -11.05 -3.41
N MET A 56 4.02 -9.96 -2.72
CA MET A 56 4.24 -9.99 -1.27
C MET A 56 2.97 -10.42 -0.52
N ALA A 57 1.80 -9.93 -0.93
CA ALA A 57 0.53 -10.31 -0.33
C ALA A 57 0.18 -11.79 -0.56
N ASP A 58 0.42 -12.31 -1.76
CA ASP A 58 0.25 -13.73 -2.07
C ASP A 58 1.18 -14.61 -1.22
N GLN A 59 2.45 -14.21 -1.04
CA GLN A 59 3.39 -14.88 -0.13
C GLN A 59 2.96 -14.86 1.33
N MET A 60 2.20 -13.83 1.75
CA MET A 60 1.55 -13.79 3.06
C MET A 60 0.29 -14.66 3.13
N GLY A 61 -0.07 -15.38 2.07
CA GLY A 61 -1.28 -16.18 1.96
C GLY A 61 -2.54 -15.32 1.88
N MET A 62 -2.48 -14.18 1.19
CA MET A 62 -3.67 -13.35 0.94
C MET A 62 -4.27 -13.67 -0.42
N ALA A 63 -5.60 -13.79 -0.44
CA ALA A 63 -6.35 -13.74 -1.68
C ALA A 63 -6.14 -12.38 -2.35
N GLY A 64 -6.11 -12.37 -3.68
CA GLY A 64 -5.80 -11.22 -4.51
C GLY A 64 -6.81 -10.12 -4.32
N GLU A 65 -8.10 -10.46 -4.21
CA GLU A 65 -9.15 -9.52 -3.83
C GLU A 65 -8.85 -8.81 -2.50
N SER A 66 -8.55 -9.58 -1.45
CA SER A 66 -8.18 -9.06 -0.14
C SER A 66 -6.92 -8.20 -0.19
N ALA A 67 -5.89 -8.65 -0.90
CA ALA A 67 -4.66 -7.90 -1.10
C ALA A 67 -4.94 -6.55 -1.79
N GLY A 68 -5.72 -6.58 -2.88
CA GLY A 68 -6.06 -5.38 -3.62
C GLY A 68 -6.90 -4.39 -2.80
N ASN A 69 -7.84 -4.90 -1.99
CA ASN A 69 -8.63 -4.09 -1.08
C ASN A 69 -7.78 -3.48 0.05
N ALA A 70 -6.86 -4.25 0.63
CA ALA A 70 -5.93 -3.77 1.65
C ALA A 70 -5.06 -2.63 1.10
N TYR A 71 -4.42 -2.82 -0.05
CA TYR A 71 -3.61 -1.77 -0.67
C TYR A 71 -4.44 -0.53 -1.04
N ARG A 72 -5.65 -0.71 -1.57
CA ARG A 72 -6.59 0.39 -1.83
C ARG A 72 -6.86 1.21 -0.57
N LYS A 73 -7.17 0.56 0.56
CA LYS A 73 -7.39 1.21 1.86
C LYS A 73 -6.12 1.90 2.37
N ILE A 74 -4.95 1.29 2.23
CA ILE A 74 -3.66 1.89 2.60
C ILE A 74 -3.43 3.19 1.82
N PHE A 75 -3.59 3.17 0.49
CA PHE A 75 -3.40 4.37 -0.32
C PHE A 75 -4.41 5.48 -0.01
N GLN A 76 -5.66 5.13 0.29
CA GLN A 76 -6.66 6.08 0.79
C GLN A 76 -6.24 6.70 2.13
N ALA A 77 -5.81 5.87 3.07
CA ALA A 77 -5.45 6.27 4.43
C ALA A 77 -4.25 7.22 4.46
N VAL A 78 -3.22 6.97 3.64
CA VAL A 78 -2.01 7.81 3.62
C VAL A 78 -2.25 9.19 3.01
N MET A 79 -3.30 9.32 2.19
CA MET A 79 -3.74 10.60 1.64
C MET A 79 -4.74 11.33 2.55
N ASP A 80 -5.27 10.68 3.58
CA ASP A 80 -6.10 11.31 4.61
C ASP A 80 -5.22 12.09 5.60
N THR A 81 -4.87 13.32 5.21
CA THR A 81 -4.03 14.22 6.01
C THR A 81 -4.59 14.48 7.41
N LYS A 82 -5.91 14.39 7.61
CA LYS A 82 -6.53 14.54 8.94
C LYS A 82 -6.16 13.37 9.84
N LYS A 83 -6.29 12.13 9.34
CA LYS A 83 -5.87 10.93 10.09
C LYS A 83 -4.37 10.91 10.36
N VAL A 84 -3.56 11.24 9.35
CA VAL A 84 -2.09 11.31 9.49
C VAL A 84 -1.69 12.36 10.54
N ASN A 85 -2.30 13.54 10.53
CA ASN A 85 -2.05 14.58 11.54
C ASN A 85 -2.49 14.16 12.94
N LYS A 86 -3.63 13.46 13.06
CA LYS A 86 -4.09 12.91 14.34
C LYS A 86 -3.10 11.88 14.89
N ALA A 87 -2.57 10.99 14.05
CA ALA A 87 -1.54 10.03 14.45
C ALA A 87 -0.24 10.72 14.86
N ASN A 88 0.19 11.75 14.11
CA ASN A 88 1.36 12.55 14.49
C ASN A 88 1.19 13.25 15.83
N ALA A 89 -0.03 13.70 16.16
CA ALA A 89 -0.33 14.31 17.44
C ALA A 89 -0.23 13.30 18.60
N SER A 90 -0.67 12.06 18.41
CA SER A 90 -0.61 11.03 19.45
C SER A 90 0.81 10.51 19.72
N ILE A 91 1.70 10.55 18.72
CA ILE A 91 3.11 10.14 18.86
C ILE A 91 4.06 11.33 19.07
N LYS A 92 3.54 12.50 19.44
CA LYS A 92 4.34 13.70 19.66
C LYS A 92 5.40 13.44 20.74
N GLY A 93 6.64 13.83 20.47
CA GLY A 93 7.79 13.60 21.37
C GLY A 93 8.55 12.30 21.12
N SER A 94 8.03 11.39 20.27
CA SER A 94 8.74 10.16 19.87
C SER A 94 9.90 10.39 18.88
N GLY A 95 10.04 11.61 18.34
CA GLY A 95 10.96 11.90 17.23
C GLY A 95 10.46 11.41 15.86
N VAL A 96 9.28 10.80 15.79
CA VAL A 96 8.64 10.35 14.54
C VAL A 96 7.61 11.36 14.06
N LYS A 97 7.66 11.69 12.77
CA LYS A 97 6.62 12.45 12.06
C LYS A 97 6.36 11.81 10.70
N LEU A 98 5.13 11.34 10.53
CA LEU A 98 4.62 10.72 9.31
C LEU A 98 4.23 11.80 8.30
N ASP A 99 4.60 11.57 7.06
CA ASP A 99 4.16 12.35 5.90
C ASP A 99 4.31 11.46 4.66
N PHE A 100 3.19 11.13 4.03
CA PHE A 100 3.15 10.26 2.87
C PHE A 100 2.97 11.03 1.56
N THR A 101 2.97 12.36 1.61
CA THR A 101 2.73 13.23 0.45
C THR A 101 4.03 13.70 -0.19
N ASP A 102 3.97 14.28 -1.38
CA ASP A 102 5.10 14.95 -2.04
C ASP A 102 5.30 16.42 -1.60
N GLY A 103 4.49 16.89 -0.65
CA GLY A 103 4.46 18.29 -0.20
C GLY A 103 3.66 19.23 -1.12
N LYS A 104 3.17 18.75 -2.27
CA LYS A 104 2.30 19.48 -3.21
C LYS A 104 0.84 19.03 -3.14
N GLY A 105 0.54 18.11 -2.21
CA GLY A 105 -0.80 17.54 -2.02
C GLY A 105 -0.99 16.19 -2.68
N GLU A 106 0.04 15.61 -3.28
CA GLU A 106 -0.02 14.32 -3.97
C GLU A 106 0.73 13.23 -3.24
N PHE A 107 0.52 11.97 -3.65
CA PHE A 107 1.22 10.84 -3.06
C PHE A 107 2.73 10.92 -3.32
N GLY A 108 3.53 10.75 -2.26
CA GLY A 108 4.98 10.88 -2.29
C GLY A 108 5.75 9.69 -2.88
N GLY A 109 5.04 8.66 -3.38
CA GLY A 109 5.64 7.46 -3.95
C GLY A 109 5.84 6.32 -2.95
N LEU A 110 6.04 5.09 -3.47
CA LEU A 110 6.20 3.90 -2.63
C LEU A 110 7.45 3.94 -1.75
N ASP A 111 8.57 4.48 -2.24
CA ASP A 111 9.79 4.60 -1.43
C ASP A 111 9.55 5.44 -0.19
N LYS A 112 8.83 6.56 -0.35
CA LYS A 112 8.43 7.41 0.77
C LYS A 112 7.43 6.68 1.67
N LEU A 113 6.45 5.97 1.11
CA LEU A 113 5.52 5.15 1.89
C LEU A 113 6.25 4.17 2.81
N PHE A 114 7.14 3.35 2.25
CA PHE A 114 7.90 2.35 3.01
C PHE A 114 8.83 3.02 4.02
N ALA A 115 9.53 4.09 3.65
CA ALA A 115 10.37 4.82 4.59
C ALA A 115 9.58 5.38 5.79
N GLN A 116 8.33 5.79 5.60
CA GLN A 116 7.46 6.24 6.70
C GLN A 116 6.95 5.07 7.55
N LEU A 117 6.61 3.94 6.95
CA LEU A 117 6.24 2.72 7.68
C LEU A 117 7.42 2.21 8.53
N GLU A 118 8.65 2.26 8.01
CA GLU A 118 9.85 1.90 8.78
C GLU A 118 10.06 2.80 10.01
N LYS A 119 9.70 4.10 9.94
CA LYS A 119 9.77 4.97 11.12
C LYS A 119 8.85 4.52 12.24
N LEU A 120 7.71 3.90 11.93
CA LEU A 120 6.79 3.37 12.94
C LEU A 120 7.42 2.25 13.76
N LYS A 121 8.43 1.54 13.23
CA LYS A 121 9.17 0.49 13.97
C LYS A 121 10.05 1.06 15.09
N LYS A 122 10.35 2.36 15.07
CA LYS A 122 11.10 3.05 16.14
C LYS A 122 10.23 3.41 17.35
N LEU A 123 8.91 3.32 17.20
CA LEU A 123 7.97 3.55 18.29
C LEU A 123 7.89 2.32 19.19
N ASN A 124 7.49 2.53 20.45
CA ASN A 124 7.10 1.41 21.29
C ASN A 124 5.79 0.77 20.78
N THR A 125 5.47 -0.43 21.27
CA THR A 125 4.31 -1.21 20.80
C THR A 125 3.00 -0.44 20.90
N GLU A 126 2.74 0.23 22.02
CA GLU A 126 1.50 0.99 22.25
C GLU A 126 1.35 2.14 21.23
N GLN A 127 2.40 2.94 21.08
CA GLN A 127 2.43 4.06 20.14
C GLN A 127 2.30 3.59 18.69
N ARG A 128 2.99 2.50 18.32
CA ARG A 128 2.93 1.92 16.98
C ARG A 128 1.52 1.46 16.66
N LEU A 129 0.89 0.70 17.55
CA LEU A 129 -0.48 0.19 17.35
C LEU A 129 -1.50 1.33 17.28
N ALA A 130 -1.39 2.34 18.14
CA ALA A 130 -2.28 3.50 18.13
C ALA A 130 -2.12 4.33 16.84
N ALA A 131 -0.89 4.54 16.37
CA ALA A 131 -0.61 5.25 15.12
C ALA A 131 -1.14 4.47 13.90
N LEU A 132 -0.86 3.16 13.83
CA LEU A 132 -1.36 2.29 12.76
C LEU A 132 -2.89 2.29 12.71
N LYS A 133 -3.56 2.09 13.85
CA LYS A 133 -5.02 2.12 13.94
C LYS A 133 -5.60 3.46 13.52
N THR A 134 -4.95 4.56 13.91
CA THR A 134 -5.42 5.92 13.60
C THR A 134 -5.33 6.22 12.09
N VAL A 135 -4.24 5.82 11.45
CA VAL A 135 -4.03 6.07 10.01
C VAL A 135 -4.83 5.07 9.18
N PHE A 136 -4.61 3.77 9.41
CA PHE A 136 -5.03 2.69 8.51
C PHE A 136 -6.32 1.98 8.95
N GLY A 137 -6.80 2.21 10.18
CA GLY A 137 -7.93 1.49 10.77
C GLY A 137 -7.52 0.15 11.38
N ASP A 138 -8.50 -0.69 11.68
CA ASP A 138 -8.36 -1.99 12.36
C ASP A 138 -8.80 -3.17 11.49
N ASP A 139 -8.89 -2.96 10.18
CA ASP A 139 -9.20 -3.99 9.20
C ASP A 139 -8.08 -5.04 9.11
N ALA A 140 -8.44 -6.32 9.24
CA ALA A 140 -7.48 -7.42 9.34
C ALA A 140 -6.59 -7.57 8.11
N GLU A 141 -7.13 -7.38 6.90
CA GLU A 141 -6.38 -7.46 5.64
C GLU A 141 -5.33 -6.35 5.57
N THR A 142 -5.74 -5.14 5.93
CA THR A 142 -4.88 -3.96 5.99
C THR A 142 -3.77 -4.13 7.02
N LEU A 143 -4.09 -4.61 8.22
CA LEU A 143 -3.10 -4.87 9.27
C LEU A 143 -2.15 -6.01 8.92
N LYS A 144 -2.63 -7.04 8.20
CA LYS A 144 -1.78 -8.15 7.74
C LYS A 144 -0.71 -7.67 6.76
N VAL A 145 -1.03 -6.71 5.89
CA VAL A 145 -0.06 -6.11 4.96
C VAL A 145 0.93 -5.16 5.65
N LEU A 146 0.56 -4.55 6.77
CA LEU A 146 1.36 -3.53 7.46
C LEU A 146 2.30 -4.08 8.55
N ASN A 147 2.16 -5.35 8.93
CA ASN A 147 2.90 -6.00 10.01
C ASN A 147 4.04 -6.87 9.49
#